data_AF-A0AA36JPX2-F1
#
_entry.id   AF-A0AA36JPX2-F1
#
_cell.length_a   1.000
_cell.length_b   1.000
_cell.length_c   1.000
_cell.angle_alpha   90.00
_cell.angle_beta   90.00
_cell.angle_gamma   90.00
#
_symmetry.space_group_name_H-M   'P 1'
#
loop_
_entity.id
_entity.type
_entity.pdbx_description
1 polymer ?
#
loop_
_entity_poly.entity_id
_entity_poly.type
_entity_poly.pdbx_seq_one_letter_code
_entity_poly.pdbx_strand_id
1 'polypeptide(L)'
;MAPRVGPAALRVESSTVESAGLGLFAAEELPEYVVIGEYSGEVKDYARFGEKVARLGHNELHPFYLKPGLLAPPRIQTNFRGRIAHGIMEPKRRRLEPDKASWLSLLKVRLPHRDLVLATDCGGGVGPASALRDLGVPIRHIFACESEESSQQLLAAQQSRPERLFGSMIGRDRGCFCLVSGRWMPMPTTQPDIYISNAGTHGPNPDRFFAAVKYIMEFRPRLVILEDLVAACREDPQGNLPADAVLALLEQVGGYEVDLFHVFASHFGLPQRRQRLYYVMVSREHLKSEKVPDQIRQALERLKLHAFSTTDAEELLEAALDPGDVRTERGVDSLLSMSSDASYLHRRLRHELHLGEDAAYFALAGNHLARWLRSYREADLCQIHWLWAQRQNREIRFVSISQDVHRASLSFTGEVPTLAANTRLWSYRLQRVLSSREMLTLQGFKPAQWNLESLSEASLSRVAGSAMTVHMIAALLAAALSAVRLEEPSCSQRRRSVSLAELRSRYSAICQRLHGVRRHAKLGA
;
A
#
# COMPACT_ATOMS: atom_id res chain seq x y z
N MET A 1 -36.62 12.77 -18.98
CA MET A 1 -35.67 11.83 -19.62
C MET A 1 -34.32 12.53 -19.67
N ALA A 2 -33.27 11.95 -19.07
CA ALA A 2 -31.92 12.47 -19.24
C ALA A 2 -31.49 12.27 -20.71
N PRO A 3 -30.82 13.24 -21.35
CA PRO A 3 -30.38 13.09 -22.73
C PRO A 3 -29.40 11.93 -22.84
N ARG A 4 -29.63 11.02 -23.78
CA ARG A 4 -28.64 10.02 -24.19
C ARG A 4 -27.59 10.75 -25.02
N VAL A 5 -26.42 10.99 -24.43
CA VAL A 5 -25.27 11.56 -25.11
C VAL A 5 -24.72 10.50 -26.07
N GLY A 6 -24.64 10.84 -27.37
CA GLY A 6 -23.99 10.00 -28.38
C GLY A 6 -22.48 9.96 -28.19
N PRO A 7 -21.72 9.26 -29.07
CA PRO A 7 -20.26 9.34 -29.06
C PRO A 7 -19.82 10.75 -29.46
N ALA A 8 -19.77 11.67 -28.49
CA ALA A 8 -19.38 13.05 -28.71
C ALA A 8 -17.93 13.12 -29.19
N ALA A 9 -17.66 13.92 -30.22
CA ALA A 9 -16.30 14.28 -30.60
C ALA A 9 -15.65 15.04 -29.42
N LEU A 10 -14.36 14.80 -29.16
CA LEU A 10 -13.61 15.52 -28.13
C LEU A 10 -12.82 16.66 -28.76
N ARG A 11 -12.80 17.83 -28.13
CA ARG A 11 -11.94 18.96 -28.48
C ARG A 11 -10.91 19.19 -27.39
N VAL A 12 -9.69 19.51 -27.79
CA VAL A 12 -8.62 19.95 -26.88
C VAL A 12 -8.60 21.47 -26.93
N GLU A 13 -8.86 22.13 -25.81
CA GLU A 13 -8.83 23.58 -25.71
C GLU A 13 -7.95 24.02 -24.53
N SER A 14 -7.58 25.31 -24.51
CA SER A 14 -6.84 25.88 -23.37
C SER A 14 -7.73 25.83 -22.12
N SER A 15 -7.17 25.35 -21.01
CA SER A 15 -7.94 25.25 -19.76
C SER A 15 -8.38 26.63 -19.27
N THR A 16 -9.61 26.73 -18.76
CA THR A 16 -10.11 27.94 -18.10
C THR A 16 -9.55 28.12 -16.69
N VAL A 17 -8.89 27.09 -16.15
CA VAL A 17 -8.15 27.15 -14.88
C VAL A 17 -6.75 27.69 -15.15
N GLU A 18 -6.45 28.86 -14.58
CA GLU A 18 -5.13 29.47 -14.65
C GLU A 18 -4.09 28.46 -14.11
N SER A 19 -3.05 28.17 -14.90
CA SER A 19 -2.01 27.12 -14.71
C SER A 19 -2.27 25.70 -15.24
N ALA A 20 -3.49 25.33 -15.65
CA ALA A 20 -3.81 23.95 -16.01
C ALA A 20 -3.48 23.55 -17.46
N GLY A 21 -2.91 24.44 -18.27
CA GLY A 21 -2.46 24.15 -19.64
C GLY A 21 -3.63 23.86 -20.60
N LEU A 22 -4.10 22.60 -20.64
CA LEU A 22 -5.12 22.11 -21.58
C LEU A 22 -6.22 21.30 -20.88
N GLY A 23 -7.45 21.49 -21.35
CA GLY A 23 -8.62 20.68 -21.00
C GLY A 23 -9.13 19.87 -22.19
N LEU A 24 -9.65 18.67 -21.92
CA LEU A 24 -10.44 17.89 -22.88
C LEU A 24 -11.93 18.21 -22.68
N PHE A 25 -12.58 18.68 -23.75
CA PHE A 25 -13.98 19.11 -23.75
C PHE A 25 -14.81 18.24 -24.72
N ALA A 26 -16.08 18.04 -24.43
CA ALA A 26 -17.03 17.50 -25.39
C ALA A 26 -17.33 18.55 -26.48
N ALA A 27 -17.38 18.15 -27.75
CA ALA A 27 -17.60 19.05 -28.89
C ALA A 27 -19.07 19.43 -29.10
N GLU A 28 -20.01 18.73 -28.47
CA GLU A 28 -21.43 19.06 -28.54
C GLU A 28 -21.75 20.17 -27.54
N GLU A 29 -22.66 21.08 -27.91
CA GLU A 29 -23.19 22.15 -27.06
C GLU A 29 -23.95 21.57 -25.87
N LEU A 30 -23.23 21.04 -24.89
CA LEU A 30 -23.74 20.88 -23.55
C LEU A 30 -23.77 22.29 -22.93
N PRO A 31 -24.89 22.70 -22.31
CA PRO A 31 -25.08 24.07 -21.81
C PRO A 31 -24.05 24.48 -20.73
N GLU A 32 -23.20 23.56 -20.29
CA GLU A 32 -22.04 23.81 -19.45
C GLU A 32 -20.87 22.97 -20.02
N TYR A 33 -19.72 23.60 -20.27
CA TYR A 33 -18.49 22.90 -20.68
C TYR A 33 -18.05 21.94 -19.59
N VAL A 34 -18.29 20.64 -19.75
CA VAL A 34 -17.79 19.62 -18.84
C VAL A 34 -16.32 19.33 -19.19
N VAL A 35 -15.41 19.69 -18.29
CA VAL A 35 -14.00 19.28 -18.39
C VAL A 35 -13.91 17.79 -18.08
N ILE A 36 -13.48 17.01 -19.06
CA ILE A 36 -13.39 15.55 -18.93
C ILE A 36 -12.05 15.15 -18.29
N GLY A 37 -10.99 15.96 -18.46
CA GLY A 37 -9.70 15.78 -17.79
C GLY A 37 -8.71 16.93 -18.00
N GLU A 38 -7.68 17.00 -17.15
CA GLU A 38 -6.59 17.99 -17.18
C GLU A 38 -5.26 17.32 -17.51
N TYR A 39 -4.44 17.96 -18.36
CA TYR A 39 -3.08 17.52 -18.67
C TYR A 39 -2.05 18.50 -18.10
N SER A 40 -1.16 18.01 -17.24
CA SER A 40 -0.02 18.79 -16.73
C SER A 40 1.29 18.37 -17.41
N GLY A 41 1.76 19.15 -18.40
CA GLY A 41 3.05 18.97 -19.06
C GLY A 41 3.24 19.88 -20.29
N GLU A 42 4.49 20.12 -20.73
CA GLU A 42 4.79 20.84 -21.98
C GLU A 42 4.39 19.99 -23.20
N VAL A 43 3.33 20.39 -23.91
CA VAL A 43 2.96 19.80 -25.20
C VAL A 43 3.71 20.53 -26.30
N LYS A 44 4.70 19.86 -26.90
CA LYS A 44 5.55 20.46 -27.94
C LYS A 44 4.91 20.51 -29.34
N ASP A 45 3.80 19.80 -29.53
CA ASP A 45 3.12 19.66 -30.83
C ASP A 45 1.62 19.38 -30.62
N TYR A 46 0.80 20.41 -30.83
CA TYR A 46 -0.64 20.42 -30.58
C TYR A 46 -1.43 19.58 -31.60
N ALA A 47 -1.00 19.57 -32.86
CA ALA A 47 -1.67 18.81 -33.93
C ALA A 47 -1.53 17.31 -33.67
N ARG A 48 -0.30 16.88 -33.33
CA ARG A 48 0.01 15.48 -33.05
C ARG A 48 -0.67 14.95 -31.80
N PHE A 49 -0.91 15.78 -30.79
CA PHE A 49 -1.69 15.39 -29.60
C PHE A 49 -3.17 15.17 -29.95
N GLY A 50 -3.76 16.09 -30.73
CA GLY A 50 -5.13 15.96 -31.23
C GLY A 50 -5.34 14.69 -32.07
N GLU A 51 -4.43 14.39 -32.99
CA GLU A 51 -4.45 13.14 -33.78
C GLU A 51 -4.38 11.89 -32.89
N LYS A 52 -3.52 11.92 -31.86
CA LYS A 52 -3.36 10.79 -30.92
C LYS A 52 -4.63 10.53 -30.10
N VAL A 53 -5.30 11.59 -29.62
CA VAL A 53 -6.58 11.49 -28.91
C VAL A 53 -7.68 10.97 -29.83
N ALA A 54 -7.76 11.48 -31.06
CA ALA A 54 -8.72 11.03 -32.06
C ALA A 54 -8.55 9.54 -32.42
N ARG A 55 -7.31 9.03 -32.39
CA ARG A 55 -6.98 7.63 -32.72
C ARG A 55 -7.28 6.64 -31.59
N LEU A 56 -7.19 7.04 -30.32
CA LEU A 56 -7.29 6.13 -29.18
C LEU A 56 -8.74 5.77 -28.81
N GLY A 57 -9.72 6.62 -29.14
CA GLY A 57 -11.12 6.38 -28.76
C GLY A 57 -11.36 6.43 -27.24
N HIS A 58 -12.61 6.68 -26.83
CA HIS A 58 -12.95 6.94 -25.42
C HIS A 58 -12.59 5.78 -24.47
N ASN A 59 -12.63 4.54 -24.96
CA ASN A 59 -12.46 3.34 -24.12
C ASN A 59 -10.99 3.00 -23.81
N GLU A 60 -10.01 3.57 -24.53
CA GLU A 60 -8.58 3.31 -24.31
C GLU A 60 -7.86 4.47 -23.59
N LEU A 61 -8.57 5.54 -23.24
CA LEU A 61 -7.99 6.75 -22.61
C LEU A 61 -7.71 6.64 -21.10
N HIS A 62 -7.85 5.46 -20.49
CA HIS A 62 -7.33 5.21 -19.13
C HIS A 62 -6.01 4.42 -19.17
N PRO A 63 -4.94 4.87 -18.48
CA PRO A 63 -4.97 5.63 -17.23
C PRO A 63 -4.35 7.04 -17.36
N PHE A 64 -5.13 8.02 -17.78
CA PHE A 64 -4.97 9.39 -17.30
C PHE A 64 -5.96 9.59 -16.14
N TYR A 65 -5.53 10.25 -15.06
CA TYR A 65 -6.39 10.50 -13.90
C TYR A 65 -7.52 11.44 -14.31
N LEU A 66 -8.71 10.90 -14.58
CA LEU A 66 -9.94 11.68 -14.74
C LEU A 66 -10.61 11.75 -13.37
N LYS A 67 -10.68 12.95 -12.80
CA LYS A 67 -11.50 13.23 -11.61
C LYS A 67 -12.80 13.87 -12.11
N PRO A 68 -13.97 13.21 -12.00
CA PRO A 68 -15.22 13.84 -12.41
C PRO A 68 -15.55 15.00 -11.45
N GLY A 69 -15.91 16.17 -12.00
CA GLY A 69 -16.73 17.15 -11.27
C GLY A 69 -16.11 18.50 -10.93
N LEU A 70 -15.36 19.16 -11.82
CA LEU A 70 -15.24 20.62 -11.76
C LEU A 70 -16.26 21.25 -12.72
N LEU A 71 -17.34 21.78 -12.15
CA LEU A 71 -18.17 22.77 -12.83
C LEU A 71 -17.48 24.12 -12.66
N ALA A 72 -16.98 24.71 -13.75
CA ALA A 72 -16.51 26.09 -13.75
C ALA A 72 -17.73 27.00 -14.00
N PRO A 73 -18.19 27.80 -13.01
CA PRO A 73 -19.27 28.75 -13.26
C PRO A 73 -18.79 29.83 -14.25
N PRO A 74 -19.70 30.41 -15.06
CA PRO A 74 -19.37 31.55 -15.90
C PRO A 74 -18.87 32.70 -15.03
N ARG A 75 -17.80 33.36 -15.47
CA ARG A 75 -17.16 34.50 -14.79
C ARG A 75 -18.21 35.56 -14.41
N ILE A 76 -18.59 35.60 -13.14
CA ILE A 76 -19.20 36.77 -12.53
C ILE A 76 -18.06 37.56 -11.88
N GLN A 77 -17.68 38.68 -12.51
CA GLN A 77 -16.91 39.71 -11.83
C GLN A 77 -17.79 40.30 -10.71
N THR A 78 -17.51 39.94 -9.46
CA THR A 78 -17.96 40.76 -8.33
C THR A 78 -16.79 41.06 -7.39
N ASN A 79 -16.44 42.34 -7.35
CA ASN A 79 -15.74 42.96 -6.24
C ASN A 79 -16.54 42.73 -4.96
N PHE A 80 -16.04 41.90 -4.05
CA PHE A 80 -16.60 41.78 -2.70
C PHE A 80 -15.50 41.91 -1.65
N ARG A 81 -15.23 43.16 -1.24
CA ARG A 81 -14.60 43.46 0.05
C ARG A 81 -15.70 43.46 1.10
N GLY A 82 -15.86 42.33 1.80
CA GLY A 82 -16.75 42.21 2.95
C GLY A 82 -16.09 41.39 4.05
N ARG A 83 -15.78 42.04 5.18
CA ARG A 83 -15.35 41.39 6.42
C ARG A 83 -16.46 40.43 6.88
N ILE A 84 -16.15 39.15 7.02
CA ILE A 84 -16.97 38.21 7.79
C ILE A 84 -16.20 37.88 9.07
N ALA A 85 -16.57 38.57 10.14
CA ALA A 85 -16.41 38.07 11.50
C ALA A 85 -17.72 37.37 11.87
N HIS A 86 -17.63 36.11 12.34
CA HIS A 86 -18.50 35.42 13.31
C HIS A 86 -18.55 33.90 13.05
N GLY A 87 -17.79 33.16 13.85
CA GLY A 87 -18.32 32.07 14.66
C GLY A 87 -19.06 30.92 13.98
N ILE A 88 -18.54 30.35 12.89
CA ILE A 88 -18.92 28.98 12.52
C ILE A 88 -18.13 28.06 13.47
N MET A 89 -18.79 27.58 14.52
CA MET A 89 -18.31 26.43 15.26
C MET A 89 -18.20 25.28 14.26
N GLU A 90 -16.98 24.93 13.85
CA GLU A 90 -16.76 23.67 13.15
C GLU A 90 -17.33 22.56 14.03
N PRO A 91 -18.25 21.72 13.51
CA PRO A 91 -18.77 20.62 14.28
C PRO A 91 -17.57 19.79 14.73
N LYS A 92 -17.37 19.64 16.05
CA LYS A 92 -16.33 18.79 16.62
C LYS A 92 -16.44 17.43 15.92
N ARG A 93 -15.56 17.20 14.94
CA ARG A 93 -15.50 15.95 14.20
C ARG A 93 -15.16 14.89 15.22
N ARG A 94 -16.17 14.20 15.76
CA ARG A 94 -15.94 13.08 16.67
C ARG A 94 -15.18 12.03 15.85
N ARG A 95 -13.89 11.94 16.14
CA ARG A 95 -12.98 10.90 15.64
C ARG A 95 -13.47 9.57 16.19
N LEU A 96 -14.37 8.92 15.47
CA LEU A 96 -14.63 7.52 15.67
C LEU A 96 -13.75 6.82 14.65
N GLU A 97 -12.68 6.16 15.12
CA GLU A 97 -12.06 5.13 14.29
C GLU A 97 -13.18 4.24 13.76
N PRO A 98 -13.17 3.88 12.47
CA PRO A 98 -14.20 3.00 11.94
C PRO A 98 -14.18 1.72 12.77
N ASP A 99 -15.32 1.42 13.41
CA ASP A 99 -15.48 0.19 14.17
C ASP A 99 -15.41 -0.98 13.19
N LYS A 100 -14.21 -1.55 13.02
CA LYS A 100 -13.98 -2.65 12.08
C LYS A 100 -14.79 -3.89 12.44
N ALA A 101 -15.18 -4.07 13.70
CA ALA A 101 -16.09 -5.16 14.07
C ALA A 101 -17.45 -5.00 13.39
N SER A 102 -17.90 -3.76 13.16
CA SER A 102 -19.13 -3.48 12.40
C SER A 102 -19.04 -3.86 10.92
N TRP A 103 -17.84 -3.97 10.33
CA TRP A 103 -17.67 -4.29 8.91
C TRP A 103 -18.22 -5.66 8.56
N LEU A 104 -18.04 -6.65 9.43
CA LEU A 104 -18.63 -7.98 9.24
C LEU A 104 -20.16 -7.94 9.27
N SER A 105 -20.73 -7.13 10.15
CA SER A 105 -22.18 -6.90 10.23
C SER A 105 -22.70 -6.21 8.96
N LEU A 106 -22.02 -5.15 8.52
CA LEU A 106 -22.33 -4.43 7.28
C LEU A 106 -22.33 -5.36 6.05
N LEU A 107 -21.38 -6.30 6.00
CA LEU A 107 -21.25 -7.29 4.93
C LEU A 107 -22.06 -8.57 5.16
N LYS A 108 -22.84 -8.65 6.25
CA LYS A 108 -23.66 -9.81 6.64
C LYS A 108 -22.85 -11.11 6.71
N VAL A 109 -21.59 -11.02 7.16
CA VAL A 109 -20.72 -12.18 7.35
C VAL A 109 -21.15 -12.93 8.60
N ARG A 110 -21.50 -14.21 8.45
CA ARG A 110 -21.72 -15.13 9.56
C ARG A 110 -20.43 -15.90 9.83
N LEU A 111 -19.90 -15.75 11.04
CA LEU A 111 -18.76 -16.52 11.51
C LEU A 111 -19.24 -17.84 12.13
N PRO A 112 -18.48 -18.94 12.01
CA PRO A 112 -18.84 -20.19 12.67
C PRO A 112 -18.64 -20.08 14.19
N HIS A 113 -19.31 -20.94 14.97
CA HIS A 113 -19.13 -21.05 16.43
C HIS A 113 -17.84 -21.81 16.81
N ARG A 114 -16.73 -21.47 16.16
CA ARG A 114 -15.39 -22.00 16.43
C ARG A 114 -14.35 -20.98 15.97
N ASP A 115 -13.13 -21.13 16.48
CA ASP A 115 -12.00 -20.36 16.01
C ASP A 115 -11.69 -20.69 14.54
N LEU A 116 -11.39 -19.66 13.74
CA LEU A 116 -10.85 -19.86 12.41
C LEU A 116 -9.36 -20.23 12.49
N VAL A 117 -8.97 -21.25 11.74
CA VAL A 117 -7.59 -21.71 11.69
C VAL A 117 -6.79 -20.81 10.74
N LEU A 118 -5.84 -20.06 11.29
CA LEU A 118 -4.98 -19.13 10.55
C LEU A 118 -3.57 -19.71 10.38
N ALA A 119 -3.03 -19.57 9.18
CA ALA A 119 -1.62 -19.80 8.86
C ALA A 119 -1.03 -18.55 8.16
N THR A 120 0.19 -18.16 8.51
CA THR A 120 0.84 -16.99 7.90
C THR A 120 2.28 -17.24 7.46
N ASP A 121 2.71 -16.59 6.38
CA ASP A 121 4.10 -16.61 5.91
C ASP A 121 4.56 -15.19 5.53
N CYS A 122 5.77 -14.81 5.94
CA CYS A 122 6.36 -13.51 5.61
C CYS A 122 5.41 -12.33 5.89
N GLY A 123 4.68 -12.38 7.01
CA GLY A 123 3.69 -11.36 7.36
C GLY A 123 4.29 -9.99 7.71
N GLY A 124 5.64 -9.91 7.80
CA GLY A 124 6.35 -8.68 8.16
C GLY A 124 5.98 -8.20 9.56
N GLY A 125 5.60 -9.15 10.44
CA GLY A 125 5.00 -8.89 11.74
C GLY A 125 3.60 -9.49 11.88
N VAL A 126 2.73 -8.79 12.63
CA VAL A 126 1.47 -9.33 13.18
C VAL A 126 0.22 -8.85 12.43
N GLY A 127 0.39 -8.30 11.22
CA GLY A 127 -0.65 -7.64 10.42
C GLY A 127 -1.92 -8.48 10.26
N PRO A 128 -1.85 -9.67 9.63
CA PRO A 128 -3.01 -10.53 9.41
C PRO A 128 -3.77 -10.92 10.68
N ALA A 129 -3.06 -11.31 11.74
CA ALA A 129 -3.68 -11.69 13.00
C ALA A 129 -4.30 -10.48 13.73
N SER A 130 -3.66 -9.32 13.64
CA SER A 130 -4.19 -8.06 14.18
C SER A 130 -5.46 -7.62 13.42
N ALA A 131 -5.49 -7.79 12.09
CA ALA A 131 -6.65 -7.49 11.27
C ALA A 131 -7.86 -8.37 11.64
N LEU A 132 -7.67 -9.68 11.81
CA LEU A 132 -8.74 -10.58 12.25
C LEU A 132 -9.25 -10.24 13.66
N ARG A 133 -8.35 -9.88 14.58
CA ARG A 133 -8.71 -9.42 15.92
C ARG A 133 -9.53 -8.13 15.89
N ASP A 134 -9.11 -7.15 15.08
CA ASP A 134 -9.82 -5.89 14.89
C ASP A 134 -11.21 -6.08 14.28
N LEU A 135 -11.40 -7.14 13.47
CA LEU A 135 -12.72 -7.56 12.95
C LEU A 135 -13.57 -8.33 13.98
N GLY A 136 -13.04 -8.63 15.17
CA GLY A 136 -13.71 -9.48 16.15
C GLY A 136 -13.80 -10.95 15.75
N VAL A 137 -12.93 -11.43 14.86
CA VAL A 137 -12.91 -12.83 14.41
C VAL A 137 -12.05 -13.65 15.38
N PRO A 138 -12.62 -14.67 16.04
CA PRO A 138 -11.84 -15.58 16.88
C PRO A 138 -10.94 -16.46 16.00
N ILE A 139 -9.66 -16.55 16.36
CA ILE A 139 -8.65 -17.24 15.55
C ILE A 139 -7.77 -18.17 16.38
N ARG A 140 -7.42 -19.30 15.78
CA ARG A 140 -6.38 -20.23 16.22
C ARG A 140 -5.23 -20.16 15.20
N HIS A 141 -4.15 -19.48 15.58
CA HIS A 141 -3.00 -19.27 14.69
C HIS A 141 -2.03 -20.46 14.76
N ILE A 142 -2.15 -21.41 13.82
CA ILE A 142 -1.46 -22.70 13.91
C ILE A 142 0.04 -22.62 13.59
N PHE A 143 0.46 -21.70 12.71
CA PHE A 143 1.86 -21.36 12.53
C PHE A 143 2.05 -20.01 11.84
N ALA A 144 3.24 -19.45 12.01
CA ALA A 144 3.79 -18.39 11.17
C ALA A 144 5.20 -18.74 10.69
N CYS A 145 5.60 -18.32 9.50
CA CYS A 145 7.02 -18.26 9.11
C CYS A 145 7.47 -16.79 8.99
N GLU A 146 8.55 -16.44 9.67
CA GLU A 146 9.14 -15.11 9.61
C GLU A 146 10.66 -15.24 9.68
N SER A 147 11.38 -14.62 8.76
CA SER A 147 12.85 -14.67 8.70
C SER A 147 13.53 -13.56 9.46
N GLU A 148 12.81 -12.46 9.71
CA GLU A 148 13.35 -11.28 10.35
C GLU A 148 13.17 -11.37 11.87
N GLU A 149 14.27 -11.29 12.61
CA GLU A 149 14.29 -11.55 14.05
C GLU A 149 13.39 -10.60 14.84
N SER A 150 13.34 -9.31 14.50
CA SER A 150 12.50 -8.37 15.25
C SER A 150 11.00 -8.61 15.05
N SER A 151 10.61 -9.07 13.86
CA SER A 151 9.26 -9.50 13.52
C SER A 151 8.91 -10.80 14.24
N GLN A 152 9.87 -11.73 14.38
CA GLN A 152 9.71 -12.95 15.19
C GLN A 152 9.46 -12.61 16.67
N GLN A 153 10.27 -11.71 17.25
CA GLN A 153 10.10 -11.26 18.63
C GLN A 153 8.73 -10.60 18.83
N LEU A 154 8.31 -9.74 17.89
CA LEU A 154 7.00 -9.11 17.94
C LEU A 154 5.85 -10.13 17.84
N LEU A 155 5.95 -11.10 16.93
CA LEU A 155 4.97 -12.20 16.78
C LEU A 155 4.84 -13.03 18.05
N ALA A 156 5.96 -13.34 18.71
CA ALA A 156 5.99 -14.11 19.95
C ALA A 156 5.34 -13.37 21.13
N ALA A 157 5.41 -12.04 21.14
CA ALA A 157 4.86 -11.18 22.19
C ALA A 157 3.34 -10.91 22.06
N GLN A 158 2.70 -11.29 20.95
CA GLN A 158 1.27 -11.01 20.76
C GLN A 158 0.34 -11.98 21.49
N GLN A 159 -0.86 -11.49 21.82
CA GLN A 159 -1.96 -12.33 22.28
C GLN A 159 -2.34 -13.42 21.25
N SER A 160 -2.33 -13.07 19.96
CA SER A 160 -2.59 -14.00 18.85
C SER A 160 -1.31 -14.64 18.31
N ARG A 161 -0.35 -14.95 19.20
CA ARG A 161 0.91 -15.60 18.83
C ARG A 161 0.63 -16.94 18.13
N PRO A 162 1.44 -17.31 17.13
CA PRO A 162 1.31 -18.60 16.48
C PRO A 162 1.71 -19.74 17.43
N GLU A 163 1.06 -20.90 17.31
CA GLU A 163 1.47 -22.13 18.01
C GLU A 163 2.88 -22.58 17.61
N ARG A 164 3.27 -22.27 16.36
CA ARG A 164 4.59 -22.58 15.80
C ARG A 164 5.15 -21.40 15.04
N LEU A 165 6.37 -20.99 15.33
CA LEU A 165 7.05 -19.91 14.62
C LEU A 165 8.32 -20.47 13.97
N PHE A 166 8.36 -20.45 12.63
CA PHE A 166 9.49 -20.96 11.85
C PHE A 166 10.31 -19.82 11.26
N GLY A 167 11.63 -19.99 11.18
CA GLY A 167 12.55 -18.98 10.64
C GLY A 167 12.55 -18.86 9.10
N SER A 168 12.02 -19.86 8.38
CA SER A 168 12.03 -19.87 6.91
C SER A 168 10.90 -20.71 6.34
N MET A 169 10.16 -20.14 5.39
CA MET A 169 9.11 -20.87 4.67
C MET A 169 9.67 -21.85 3.62
N ILE A 170 10.89 -21.62 3.11
CA ILE A 170 11.52 -22.44 2.06
C ILE A 170 11.97 -23.79 2.65
N GLY A 171 12.42 -23.80 3.90
CA GLY A 171 12.98 -24.99 4.56
C GLY A 171 11.98 -25.85 5.32
N ARG A 172 10.68 -25.50 5.35
CA ARG A 172 9.74 -26.07 6.34
C ARG A 172 9.22 -27.48 6.05
N ASP A 173 9.41 -27.99 4.83
CA ASP A 173 8.77 -29.23 4.34
C ASP A 173 9.13 -30.50 5.13
N ARG A 174 10.26 -30.50 5.85
CA ARG A 174 10.76 -31.68 6.61
C ARG A 174 10.61 -31.51 8.12
N GLY A 175 9.84 -30.51 8.55
CA GLY A 175 9.91 -29.98 9.90
C GLY A 175 11.03 -28.94 10.02
N CYS A 176 10.80 -27.97 10.88
CA CYS A 176 11.69 -26.85 11.08
C CYS A 176 11.82 -26.58 12.58
N PHE A 177 12.92 -25.93 12.97
CA PHE A 177 13.10 -25.46 14.33
C PHE A 177 12.03 -24.42 14.64
N CYS A 178 11.18 -24.71 15.62
CA CYS A 178 10.12 -23.83 16.06
C CYS A 178 10.66 -22.93 17.17
N LEU A 179 10.73 -21.63 16.91
CA LEU A 179 11.26 -20.61 17.81
C LEU A 179 10.41 -20.44 19.08
N VAL A 180 9.11 -20.71 19.02
CA VAL A 180 8.22 -20.66 20.20
C VAL A 180 8.51 -21.80 21.16
N SER A 181 8.72 -23.01 20.65
CA SER A 181 8.90 -24.21 21.48
C SER A 181 10.36 -24.59 21.73
N GLY A 182 11.32 -23.94 21.05
CA GLY A 182 12.76 -24.26 21.15
C GLY A 182 13.13 -25.66 20.67
N ARG A 183 12.34 -26.28 19.79
CA ARG A 183 12.54 -27.67 19.30
C ARG A 183 12.17 -27.82 17.83
N TRP A 184 12.71 -28.85 17.20
CA TRP A 184 12.30 -29.25 15.85
C TRP A 184 10.87 -29.77 15.88
N MET A 185 10.00 -29.20 15.03
CA MET A 185 8.61 -29.61 14.93
C MET A 185 8.21 -29.83 13.46
N PRO A 186 7.34 -30.83 13.19
CA PRO A 186 6.78 -30.98 11.86
C PRO A 186 5.87 -29.80 11.51
N MET A 187 5.55 -29.64 10.23
CA MET A 187 4.47 -28.72 9.82
C MET A 187 3.13 -29.18 10.41
N PRO A 188 2.25 -28.25 10.84
CA PRO A 188 0.88 -28.60 11.18
C PRO A 188 0.20 -29.31 10.00
N THR A 189 -0.48 -30.42 10.27
CA THR A 189 -1.26 -31.16 9.28
C THR A 189 -2.69 -30.63 9.13
N THR A 190 -3.10 -29.73 10.02
CA THR A 190 -4.41 -29.08 9.99
C THR A 190 -4.53 -28.20 8.75
N GLN A 191 -5.57 -28.43 7.95
CA GLN A 191 -5.95 -27.53 6.85
C GLN A 191 -6.39 -26.18 7.44
N PRO A 192 -5.74 -25.07 7.07
CA PRO A 192 -6.16 -23.76 7.55
C PRO A 192 -7.46 -23.29 6.88
N ASP A 193 -8.30 -22.57 7.62
CA ASP A 193 -9.40 -21.82 7.01
C ASP A 193 -8.83 -20.67 6.18
N ILE A 194 -7.80 -19.99 6.72
CA ILE A 194 -7.20 -18.79 6.12
C ILE A 194 -5.68 -18.96 6.06
N TYR A 195 -5.11 -18.75 4.86
CA TYR A 195 -3.68 -18.66 4.65
C TYR A 195 -3.31 -17.30 4.04
N ILE A 196 -2.38 -16.58 4.68
CA ILE A 196 -1.94 -15.26 4.22
C ILE A 196 -0.43 -15.23 4.09
N SER A 197 0.07 -14.78 2.94
CA SER A 197 1.50 -14.64 2.71
C SER A 197 1.85 -13.35 1.98
N ASN A 198 3.03 -12.79 2.22
CA ASN A 198 3.63 -11.92 1.22
C ASN A 198 4.11 -12.82 0.06
N ALA A 199 3.67 -12.53 -1.16
CA ALA A 199 3.97 -13.34 -2.33
C ALA A 199 5.46 -13.27 -2.67
N GLY A 200 6.08 -12.10 -2.49
CA GLY A 200 7.50 -11.89 -2.74
C GLY A 200 7.88 -12.18 -4.20
N THR A 201 7.03 -11.80 -5.16
CA THR A 201 7.31 -12.01 -6.59
C THR A 201 8.37 -11.04 -7.11
N HIS A 202 8.74 -10.05 -6.29
CA HIS A 202 9.84 -9.12 -6.52
C HIS A 202 11.10 -9.47 -5.76
N GLY A 203 12.21 -9.39 -6.49
CA GLY A 203 13.55 -9.51 -5.94
C GLY A 203 14.24 -10.81 -6.33
N PRO A 204 15.46 -11.04 -5.81
CA PRO A 204 16.34 -12.11 -6.29
C PRO A 204 15.84 -13.53 -5.96
N ASN A 205 14.77 -13.67 -5.20
CA ASN A 205 14.34 -14.95 -4.65
C ASN A 205 12.83 -15.20 -4.78
N PRO A 206 12.35 -15.65 -5.96
CA PRO A 206 10.96 -16.05 -6.15
C PRO A 206 10.58 -17.33 -5.39
N ASP A 207 11.51 -17.96 -4.66
CA ASP A 207 11.24 -19.21 -3.95
C ASP A 207 10.23 -19.04 -2.81
N ARG A 208 10.07 -17.83 -2.28
CA ARG A 208 9.00 -17.52 -1.32
C ARG A 208 7.62 -17.74 -1.95
N PHE A 209 7.42 -17.20 -3.16
CA PHE A 209 6.19 -17.41 -3.91
C PHE A 209 5.95 -18.90 -4.18
N PHE A 210 6.96 -19.63 -4.67
CA PHE A 210 6.80 -21.06 -4.95
C PHE A 210 6.58 -21.90 -3.69
N ALA A 211 7.19 -21.55 -2.56
CA ALA A 211 6.94 -22.18 -1.27
C ALA A 211 5.51 -21.93 -0.77
N ALA A 212 4.95 -20.74 -1.03
CA ALA A 212 3.55 -20.45 -0.76
C ALA A 212 2.62 -21.29 -1.66
N VAL A 213 2.87 -21.33 -2.97
CA VAL A 213 2.09 -22.14 -3.93
C VAL A 213 2.11 -23.61 -3.56
N LYS A 214 3.29 -24.15 -3.22
CA LYS A 214 3.43 -25.53 -2.76
C LYS A 214 2.55 -25.81 -1.54
N TYR A 215 2.57 -24.93 -0.55
CA TYR A 215 1.73 -25.05 0.64
C TYR A 215 0.23 -25.00 0.31
N ILE A 216 -0.19 -24.06 -0.55
CA ILE A 216 -1.58 -23.94 -1.02
C ILE A 216 -2.05 -25.23 -1.70
N MET A 217 -1.21 -25.85 -2.52
CA MET A 217 -1.53 -27.10 -3.22
C MET A 217 -1.68 -28.28 -2.26
N GLU A 218 -0.81 -28.36 -1.25
CA GLU A 218 -0.77 -29.47 -0.29
C GLU A 218 -1.89 -29.38 0.74
N PHE A 219 -2.12 -28.21 1.32
CA PHE A 219 -3.04 -28.01 2.45
C PHE A 219 -4.40 -27.46 2.06
N ARG A 220 -4.55 -26.97 0.82
CA ARG A 220 -5.80 -26.45 0.26
C ARG A 220 -6.57 -25.49 1.20
N PRO A 221 -5.97 -24.38 1.66
CA PRO A 221 -6.69 -23.40 2.50
C PRO A 221 -8.04 -22.97 1.90
N ARG A 222 -9.04 -22.66 2.71
CA ARG A 222 -10.35 -22.23 2.16
C ARG A 222 -10.27 -20.85 1.53
N LEU A 223 -9.52 -19.96 2.18
CA LEU A 223 -9.20 -18.62 1.74
C LEU A 223 -7.68 -18.45 1.72
N VAL A 224 -7.17 -17.97 0.59
CA VAL A 224 -5.77 -17.58 0.43
C VAL A 224 -5.71 -16.10 0.07
N ILE A 225 -4.81 -15.37 0.71
CA ILE A 225 -4.49 -13.99 0.34
C ILE A 225 -2.98 -13.87 0.20
N LEU A 226 -2.51 -13.52 -1.00
CA LEU A 226 -1.11 -13.24 -1.28
C LEU A 226 -0.93 -11.75 -1.55
N GLU A 227 -0.13 -11.06 -0.76
CA GLU A 227 0.16 -9.62 -0.92
C GLU A 227 1.43 -9.39 -1.74
N ASP A 228 1.42 -8.38 -2.61
CA ASP A 228 2.63 -7.93 -3.30
C ASP A 228 2.65 -6.42 -3.55
N LEU A 229 3.82 -5.93 -3.95
CA LEU A 229 4.05 -4.56 -4.38
C LEU A 229 3.43 -4.31 -5.75
N VAL A 230 2.92 -3.10 -5.97
CA VAL A 230 2.41 -2.64 -7.28
C VAL A 230 3.49 -2.64 -8.37
N ALA A 231 4.76 -2.62 -7.96
CA ALA A 231 5.88 -2.81 -8.87
C ALA A 231 5.78 -4.12 -9.67
N ALA A 232 4.99 -5.11 -9.20
CA ALA A 232 4.69 -6.37 -9.91
C ALA A 232 3.93 -6.24 -11.20
N CYS A 233 3.25 -5.12 -11.40
CA CYS A 233 2.61 -4.88 -12.68
C CYS A 233 3.60 -4.54 -13.79
N ARG A 234 4.87 -4.23 -13.48
CA ARG A 234 5.85 -3.77 -14.48
C ARG A 234 6.72 -4.92 -14.95
N GLU A 235 6.92 -5.03 -16.26
CA GLU A 235 7.97 -5.87 -16.83
C GLU A 235 9.32 -5.37 -16.30
N ASP A 236 10.03 -6.22 -15.57
CA ASP A 236 11.39 -5.92 -15.11
C ASP A 236 12.40 -6.76 -15.93
N PRO A 237 13.40 -6.12 -16.57
CA PRO A 237 14.57 -6.81 -17.11
C PRO A 237 15.26 -7.78 -16.14
N GLN A 238 15.07 -7.60 -14.83
CA GLN A 238 15.69 -8.40 -13.76
C GLN A 238 14.95 -9.71 -13.47
N GLY A 239 13.88 -10.03 -14.22
CA GLY A 239 13.20 -11.33 -14.13
C GLY A 239 12.15 -11.43 -13.02
N ASN A 240 11.60 -10.31 -12.56
CA ASN A 240 10.44 -10.33 -11.66
C ASN A 240 9.25 -11.03 -12.33
N LEU A 241 8.41 -11.69 -11.53
CA LEU A 241 7.21 -12.34 -12.05
C LEU A 241 6.15 -11.25 -12.27
N PRO A 242 5.73 -10.95 -13.52
CA PRO A 242 4.71 -9.95 -13.74
C PRO A 242 3.37 -10.46 -13.20
N ALA A 243 2.53 -9.56 -12.72
CA ALA A 243 1.31 -9.91 -11.98
C ALA A 243 0.36 -10.84 -12.76
N ASP A 244 0.30 -10.72 -14.09
CA ASP A 244 -0.49 -11.60 -14.95
C ASP A 244 0.08 -13.03 -15.04
N ALA A 245 1.41 -13.19 -15.04
CA ALA A 245 2.04 -14.51 -14.97
C ALA A 245 1.81 -15.18 -13.61
N VAL A 246 1.86 -14.40 -12.53
CA VAL A 246 1.54 -14.87 -11.17
C VAL A 246 0.09 -15.35 -11.12
N LEU A 247 -0.86 -14.53 -11.59
CA LEU A 247 -2.27 -14.88 -11.64
C LEU A 247 -2.51 -16.15 -12.45
N ALA A 248 -1.94 -16.26 -13.65
CA ALA A 248 -2.06 -17.45 -14.50
C ALA A 248 -1.49 -18.72 -13.85
N LEU A 249 -0.41 -18.61 -13.06
CA LEU A 249 0.11 -19.75 -12.30
C LEU A 249 -0.85 -20.15 -11.17
N LEU A 250 -1.41 -19.17 -10.45
CA LEU A 250 -2.36 -19.43 -9.37
C LEU A 250 -3.65 -20.08 -9.88
N GLU A 251 -4.13 -19.72 -11.07
CA GLU A 251 -5.26 -20.39 -11.73
C GLU A 251 -4.97 -21.87 -12.01
N GLN A 252 -3.72 -22.22 -12.34
CA GLN A 252 -3.30 -23.61 -12.58
C GLN A 252 -3.19 -24.47 -11.32
N VAL A 253 -3.21 -23.88 -10.12
CA VAL A 253 -3.37 -24.63 -8.86
C VAL A 253 -4.68 -25.44 -8.89
N GLY A 254 -5.69 -24.94 -9.62
CA GLY A 254 -7.00 -25.54 -9.78
C GLY A 254 -7.81 -25.56 -8.48
N GLY A 255 -9.14 -25.73 -8.55
CA GLY A 255 -9.99 -25.82 -7.35
C GLY A 255 -10.13 -24.52 -6.55
N TYR A 256 -9.69 -23.38 -7.11
CA TYR A 256 -9.89 -22.05 -6.57
C TYR A 256 -10.50 -21.14 -7.64
N GLU A 257 -11.30 -20.17 -7.19
CA GLU A 257 -11.53 -18.93 -7.91
C GLU A 257 -10.45 -17.94 -7.48
N VAL A 258 -9.76 -17.33 -8.45
CA VAL A 258 -8.62 -16.45 -8.20
C VAL A 258 -8.87 -15.10 -8.87
N ASP A 259 -8.56 -14.01 -8.17
CA ASP A 259 -8.59 -12.68 -8.76
C ASP A 259 -7.54 -11.76 -8.10
N LEU A 260 -7.23 -10.66 -8.78
CA LEU A 260 -6.24 -9.66 -8.38
C LEU A 260 -6.92 -8.36 -7.95
N PHE A 261 -6.59 -7.88 -6.75
CA PHE A 261 -7.17 -6.68 -6.16
C PHE A 261 -6.12 -5.61 -5.93
N HIS A 262 -6.43 -4.38 -6.33
CA HIS A 262 -5.61 -3.20 -6.09
C HIS A 262 -6.21 -2.42 -4.91
N VAL A 263 -5.50 -2.37 -3.80
CA VAL A 263 -6.02 -1.85 -2.53
C VAL A 263 -5.13 -0.72 -2.05
N PHE A 264 -5.73 0.36 -1.55
CA PHE A 264 -5.04 1.55 -1.05
C PHE A 264 -5.38 1.76 0.42
N ALA A 265 -4.38 2.08 1.25
CA ALA A 265 -4.59 2.31 2.68
C ALA A 265 -5.55 3.49 2.96
N SER A 266 -5.46 4.56 2.16
CA SER A 266 -6.33 5.74 2.24
C SER A 266 -7.81 5.45 1.99
N HIS A 267 -8.14 4.39 1.26
CA HIS A 267 -9.53 3.97 1.07
C HIS A 267 -10.14 3.31 2.31
N PHE A 268 -9.34 2.99 3.33
CA PHE A 268 -9.76 2.25 4.52
C PHE A 268 -9.36 2.96 5.82
N GLY A 269 -9.35 4.30 5.79
CA GLY A 269 -9.23 5.14 6.99
C GLY A 269 -7.81 5.44 7.47
N LEU A 270 -6.77 5.01 6.75
CA LEU A 270 -5.39 5.36 7.08
C LEU A 270 -4.85 6.45 6.15
N PRO A 271 -4.27 7.55 6.66
CA PRO A 271 -3.72 8.62 5.82
C PRO A 271 -2.36 8.24 5.25
N GLN A 272 -2.34 7.23 4.39
CA GLN A 272 -1.13 6.72 3.78
C GLN A 272 -1.36 6.41 2.31
N ARG A 273 -0.45 6.89 1.46
CA ARG A 273 -0.38 6.58 0.03
C ARG A 273 0.31 5.23 -0.18
N ARG A 274 -0.22 4.18 0.45
CA ARG A 274 0.27 2.81 0.31
C ARG A 274 -0.72 2.02 -0.52
N GLN A 275 -0.26 1.62 -1.68
CA GLN A 275 -0.98 0.76 -2.60
C GLN A 275 -0.32 -0.62 -2.60
N ARG A 276 -1.14 -1.67 -2.63
CA ARG A 276 -0.71 -3.06 -2.73
C ARG A 276 -1.59 -3.85 -3.67
N LEU A 277 -1.00 -4.92 -4.20
CA LEU A 277 -1.67 -5.95 -4.95
C LEU A 277 -2.02 -7.10 -4.00
N TYR A 278 -3.18 -7.68 -4.21
CA TYR A 278 -3.61 -8.86 -3.47
C TYR A 278 -4.18 -9.90 -4.42
N TYR A 279 -3.55 -11.07 -4.47
CA TYR A 279 -4.14 -12.24 -5.11
C TYR A 279 -5.02 -12.92 -4.07
N VAL A 280 -6.32 -12.94 -4.31
CA VAL A 280 -7.27 -13.61 -3.41
C VAL A 280 -7.74 -14.88 -4.10
N MET A 281 -7.56 -16.02 -3.41
CA MET A 281 -8.04 -17.32 -3.87
C MET A 281 -9.10 -17.84 -2.91
N VAL A 282 -10.25 -18.22 -3.42
CA VAL A 282 -11.31 -18.86 -2.63
C VAL A 282 -11.55 -20.26 -3.16
N SER A 283 -11.51 -21.25 -2.27
CA SER A 283 -11.73 -22.65 -2.64
C SER A 283 -13.10 -22.83 -3.28
N ARG A 284 -13.15 -23.47 -4.46
CA ARG A 284 -14.40 -23.75 -5.20
C ARG A 284 -15.40 -24.57 -4.39
N GLU A 285 -14.90 -25.46 -3.54
CA GLU A 285 -15.70 -26.29 -2.64
C GLU A 285 -16.42 -25.44 -1.56
N HIS A 286 -15.93 -24.22 -1.30
CA HIS A 286 -16.38 -23.37 -0.19
C HIS A 286 -16.98 -22.03 -0.66
N LEU A 287 -17.32 -21.88 -1.95
CA LEU A 287 -17.91 -20.63 -2.44
C LEU A 287 -19.36 -20.46 -1.98
N LYS A 288 -19.72 -19.25 -1.55
CA LYS A 288 -21.14 -18.88 -1.34
C LYS A 288 -21.88 -18.62 -2.65
N SER A 289 -21.17 -18.14 -3.68
CA SER A 289 -21.72 -17.78 -4.99
C SER A 289 -20.72 -18.09 -6.10
N GLU A 290 -21.18 -18.20 -7.36
CA GLU A 290 -20.29 -18.44 -8.51
C GLU A 290 -19.46 -17.20 -8.91
N LYS A 291 -19.86 -15.99 -8.48
CA LYS A 291 -19.22 -14.71 -8.83
C LYS A 291 -18.44 -14.11 -7.67
N VAL A 292 -17.57 -14.91 -7.06
CA VAL A 292 -16.79 -14.49 -5.89
C VAL A 292 -15.96 -13.24 -6.12
N PRO A 293 -15.22 -13.09 -7.24
CA PRO A 293 -14.48 -11.85 -7.52
C PRO A 293 -15.35 -10.59 -7.45
N ASP A 294 -16.51 -10.60 -8.12
CA ASP A 294 -17.43 -9.45 -8.14
C ASP A 294 -18.01 -9.17 -6.75
N GLN A 295 -18.33 -10.21 -5.99
CA GLN A 295 -18.81 -10.07 -4.62
C GLN A 295 -17.77 -9.38 -3.73
N ILE A 296 -16.49 -9.78 -3.84
CA ILE A 296 -15.39 -9.17 -3.07
C ILE A 296 -15.21 -7.71 -3.48
N ARG A 297 -15.22 -7.39 -4.78
CA ARG A 297 -15.12 -6.00 -5.26
C ARG A 297 -16.26 -5.14 -4.73
N GLN A 298 -17.50 -5.61 -4.81
CA GLN A 298 -18.66 -4.89 -4.29
C GLN A 298 -18.58 -4.69 -2.77
N ALA A 299 -18.12 -5.70 -2.03
CA ALA A 299 -17.91 -5.60 -0.60
C ALA A 299 -16.84 -4.56 -0.26
N LEU A 300 -15.71 -4.56 -0.98
CA LEU A 300 -14.66 -3.55 -0.83
C LEU A 300 -15.20 -2.14 -1.09
N GLU A 301 -15.93 -1.91 -2.19
CA GLU A 301 -16.53 -0.59 -2.48
C GLU A 301 -17.47 -0.12 -1.36
N ARG A 302 -18.29 -1.01 -0.80
CA ARG A 302 -19.14 -0.68 0.36
C ARG A 302 -18.32 -0.28 1.58
N LEU A 303 -17.22 -0.99 1.85
CA LEU A 303 -16.32 -0.66 2.96
C LEU A 303 -15.63 0.69 2.74
N LYS A 304 -15.24 1.04 1.51
CA LYS A 304 -14.64 2.36 1.20
C LYS A 304 -15.59 3.50 1.54
N LEU A 305 -16.88 3.35 1.22
CA LEU A 305 -17.90 4.34 1.54
C LEU A 305 -18.12 4.50 3.05
N HIS A 306 -17.84 3.44 3.83
CA HIS A 306 -18.01 3.43 5.28
C HIS A 306 -16.76 3.86 6.04
N ALA A 307 -15.57 3.69 5.44
CA ALA A 307 -14.33 4.21 5.94
C ALA A 307 -14.31 5.73 5.71
N PHE A 308 -14.88 6.49 6.66
CA PHE A 308 -14.92 7.95 6.61
C PHE A 308 -13.53 8.57 6.37
N SER A 309 -13.56 9.73 5.68
CA SER A 309 -12.45 10.62 5.29
C SER A 309 -11.19 10.49 6.11
N THR A 310 -10.07 10.27 5.41
CA THR A 310 -8.69 10.25 5.90
C THR A 310 -8.45 11.31 6.97
N THR A 311 -8.37 10.90 8.23
CA THR A 311 -7.78 11.72 9.31
C THR A 311 -6.44 12.19 8.81
N ASP A 312 -6.10 13.47 8.91
CA ASP A 312 -4.75 13.94 8.57
C ASP A 312 -3.70 13.09 9.32
N ALA A 313 -2.59 12.70 8.68
CA ALA A 313 -1.63 11.84 9.34
C ALA A 313 -1.06 12.49 10.60
N GLU A 314 -0.82 13.79 10.60
CA GLU A 314 -0.31 14.52 11.76
C GLU A 314 -1.34 14.50 12.89
N GLU A 315 -2.63 14.57 12.57
CA GLU A 315 -3.71 14.40 13.55
C GLU A 315 -3.76 13.00 14.18
N LEU A 316 -3.54 11.95 13.39
CA LEU A 316 -3.47 10.56 13.88
C LEU A 316 -2.24 10.38 14.77
N LEU A 317 -1.11 10.95 14.35
CA LEU A 317 0.17 10.88 15.08
C LEU A 317 0.13 11.66 16.39
N GLU A 318 -0.46 12.85 16.41
CA GLU A 318 -0.66 13.66 17.62
C GLU A 318 -1.45 12.89 18.69
N ALA A 319 -2.43 12.08 18.30
CA ALA A 319 -3.19 11.24 19.22
C ALA A 319 -2.42 10.02 19.71
N ALA A 320 -1.42 9.57 18.96
CA ALA A 320 -0.57 8.42 19.29
C ALA A 320 0.71 8.79 20.03
N LEU A 321 1.00 10.09 20.19
CA LEU A 321 2.16 10.59 20.91
C LEU A 321 2.11 10.17 22.39
N ASP A 322 3.03 9.30 22.79
CA ASP A 322 3.39 9.13 24.19
C ASP A 322 4.40 10.23 24.57
N PRO A 323 4.08 11.11 25.54
CA PRO A 323 5.00 12.17 26.00
C PRO A 323 6.38 11.65 26.42
N GLY A 324 6.50 10.39 26.83
CA GLY A 324 7.75 9.76 27.24
C GLY A 324 8.61 9.20 26.09
N ASP A 325 8.07 9.11 24.88
CA ASP A 325 8.69 8.37 23.77
C ASP A 325 9.51 9.26 22.82
N VAL A 326 9.68 10.53 23.18
CA VAL A 326 10.63 11.44 22.54
C VAL A 326 12.05 11.11 23.02
N ARG A 327 12.46 9.84 22.92
CA ARG A 327 13.86 9.46 23.09
C ARG A 327 14.60 9.97 21.87
N THR A 328 15.21 11.14 22.02
CA THR A 328 16.23 11.60 21.07
C THR A 328 17.35 10.56 21.11
N GLU A 329 17.42 9.65 20.15
CA GLU A 329 18.70 9.02 19.82
C GLU A 329 19.66 10.19 19.61
N ARG A 330 20.59 10.42 20.54
CA ARG A 330 21.63 11.46 20.42
C ARG A 330 22.51 11.04 19.25
N GLY A 331 22.13 11.47 18.05
CA GLY A 331 22.74 11.07 16.79
C GLY A 331 23.68 12.12 16.22
N VAL A 332 24.50 12.77 17.05
CA VAL A 332 25.46 13.78 16.57
C VAL A 332 26.82 13.61 17.23
N ASP A 333 27.39 12.40 17.22
CA ASP A 333 28.82 12.23 17.50
C ASP A 333 29.66 12.09 16.22
N SER A 334 29.03 11.92 15.04
CA SER A 334 29.69 12.20 13.76
C SER A 334 28.68 12.61 12.70
N LEU A 335 28.66 13.90 12.35
CA LEU A 335 28.12 14.33 11.05
C LEU A 335 29.06 13.75 9.99
N LEU A 336 28.79 12.51 9.57
CA LEU A 336 29.55 11.86 8.51
C LEU A 336 29.53 12.75 7.26
N SER A 337 30.69 12.90 6.62
CA SER A 337 30.80 13.61 5.36
C SER A 337 29.87 12.98 4.32
N MET A 338 29.15 13.81 3.57
CA MET A 338 28.38 13.33 2.44
C MET A 338 29.31 12.66 1.42
N SER A 339 28.85 11.57 0.80
CA SER A 339 29.56 11.04 -0.37
C SER A 339 29.67 12.11 -1.45
N SER A 340 30.73 12.05 -2.26
CA SER A 340 30.94 12.96 -3.39
C SER A 340 29.72 13.01 -4.30
N ASP A 341 29.09 11.86 -4.54
CA ASP A 341 27.98 11.70 -5.47
C ASP A 341 26.70 12.36 -4.95
N ALA A 342 26.36 12.13 -3.68
CA ALA A 342 25.21 12.77 -3.06
C ALA A 342 25.40 14.30 -3.02
N SER A 343 26.63 14.75 -2.75
CA SER A 343 26.98 16.18 -2.73
C SER A 343 26.85 16.81 -4.11
N TYR A 344 27.25 16.10 -5.17
CA TYR A 344 27.08 16.56 -6.55
C TYR A 344 25.60 16.67 -6.93
N LEU A 345 24.79 15.64 -6.66
CA LEU A 345 23.36 15.65 -6.98
C LEU A 345 22.61 16.78 -6.28
N HIS A 346 22.90 16.99 -4.99
CA HIS A 346 22.30 18.07 -4.22
C HIS A 346 22.70 19.46 -4.74
N ARG A 347 23.99 19.69 -5.02
CA ARG A 347 24.46 20.94 -5.63
C ARG A 347 23.83 21.20 -6.98
N ARG A 348 23.78 20.18 -7.84
CA ARG A 348 23.14 20.26 -9.15
C ARG A 348 21.67 20.64 -9.01
N LEU A 349 20.92 19.97 -8.12
CA LEU A 349 19.51 20.27 -7.93
C LEU A 349 19.28 21.66 -7.34
N ARG A 350 20.13 22.11 -6.40
CA ARG A 350 20.10 23.50 -5.90
C ARG A 350 20.33 24.50 -7.03
N HIS A 351 21.29 24.24 -7.91
CA HIS A 351 21.57 25.08 -9.07
C HIS A 351 20.38 25.09 -10.06
N GLU A 352 19.86 23.93 -10.44
CA GLU A 352 18.68 23.78 -11.32
C GLU A 352 17.44 24.50 -10.73
N LEU A 353 17.29 24.45 -9.41
CA LEU A 353 16.25 25.15 -8.69
C LEU A 353 16.65 26.58 -8.32
N HIS A 354 17.73 27.15 -8.85
CA HIS A 354 18.22 28.51 -8.52
C HIS A 354 18.20 28.85 -7.02
N LEU A 355 18.47 27.88 -6.14
CA LEU A 355 18.37 28.03 -4.67
C LEU A 355 19.60 28.74 -4.07
N GLY A 356 20.60 29.05 -4.89
CA GLY A 356 21.91 29.55 -4.46
C GLY A 356 22.78 28.43 -3.88
N GLU A 357 24.09 28.51 -4.10
CA GLU A 357 25.06 27.61 -3.46
C GLU A 357 25.21 27.92 -1.96
N ASP A 358 24.96 29.19 -1.59
CA ASP A 358 25.21 29.77 -0.26
C ASP A 358 23.97 30.04 0.61
N ALA A 359 22.79 29.53 0.25
CA ALA A 359 21.56 29.71 1.05
C ALA A 359 21.61 28.86 2.35
N ALA A 360 22.42 29.34 3.29
CA ALA A 360 22.51 29.00 4.70
C ALA A 360 22.61 27.51 5.04
N TYR A 361 23.79 26.95 4.80
CA TYR A 361 24.31 25.72 5.45
C TYR A 361 24.13 25.72 6.99
N PHE A 362 23.82 26.87 7.62
CA PHE A 362 23.88 27.13 9.06
C PHE A 362 22.60 27.63 9.75
N ALA A 363 21.49 27.92 9.05
CA ALA A 363 20.24 28.29 9.75
C ALA A 363 19.59 27.08 10.47
N LEU A 364 19.98 25.86 10.11
CA LEU A 364 19.58 24.61 10.76
C LEU A 364 20.49 24.21 11.93
N ALA A 365 21.74 24.68 11.94
CA ALA A 365 22.76 24.32 12.92
C ALA A 365 22.53 24.95 14.31
N GLY A 366 21.76 26.04 14.39
CA GLY A 366 21.27 26.62 15.66
C GLY A 366 19.86 26.16 16.05
N ASN A 367 19.23 25.29 15.26
CA ASN A 367 17.81 24.96 15.38
C ASN A 367 17.62 23.56 15.97
N HIS A 368 16.48 23.36 16.66
CA HIS A 368 15.99 22.07 17.19
C HIS A 368 15.86 20.94 16.14
N LEU A 369 16.27 21.18 14.89
CA LEU A 369 16.18 20.29 13.74
C LEU A 369 17.40 19.37 13.64
N ALA A 370 18.60 19.86 14.00
CA ALA A 370 19.82 19.07 14.01
C ALA A 370 19.74 17.84 14.94
N ARG A 371 18.89 17.89 15.99
CA ARG A 371 18.72 16.77 16.94
C ARG A 371 18.05 15.54 16.34
N TRP A 372 17.36 15.67 15.20
CA TRP A 372 16.55 14.60 14.61
C TRP A 372 17.15 14.02 13.33
N LEU A 373 18.04 14.78 12.69
CA LEU A 373 18.64 14.44 11.41
C LEU A 373 20.03 13.85 11.64
N ARG A 374 20.33 12.74 10.96
CA ARG A 374 21.58 11.98 11.17
C ARG A 374 22.73 12.46 10.31
N SER A 375 22.45 13.24 9.27
CA SER A 375 23.49 13.66 8.32
C SER A 375 23.15 14.99 7.67
N TYR A 376 24.19 15.63 7.13
CA TYR A 376 24.04 16.82 6.29
C TYR A 376 23.14 16.53 5.06
N ARG A 377 23.21 15.30 4.52
CA ARG A 377 22.33 14.88 3.41
C ARG A 377 20.85 14.99 3.77
N GLU A 378 20.45 14.48 4.94
CA GLU A 378 19.05 14.51 5.37
C GLU A 378 18.55 15.96 5.54
N ALA A 379 19.38 16.82 6.14
CA ALA A 379 19.06 18.24 6.33
C ALA A 379 18.93 19.00 5.00
N ASP A 380 19.89 18.81 4.10
CA ASP A 380 19.90 19.44 2.80
C ASP A 380 18.71 18.97 1.94
N LEU A 381 18.37 17.68 2.00
CA LEU A 381 17.20 17.13 1.32
C LEU A 381 15.89 17.78 1.81
N CYS A 382 15.70 17.93 3.12
CA CYS A 382 14.56 18.66 3.67
C CYS A 382 14.54 20.12 3.18
N GLN A 383 15.67 20.81 3.22
CA GLN A 383 15.73 22.21 2.80
C GLN A 383 15.40 22.38 1.31
N ILE A 384 15.97 21.54 0.44
CA ILE A 384 15.71 21.56 -1.01
C ILE A 384 14.22 21.37 -1.27
N HIS A 385 13.59 20.35 -0.67
CA HIS A 385 12.17 20.08 -0.92
C HIS A 385 11.24 21.14 -0.33
N TRP A 386 11.59 21.74 0.81
CA TRP A 386 10.85 22.87 1.37
C TRP A 386 10.92 24.09 0.46
N LEU A 387 12.12 24.51 0.04
CA LEU A 387 12.30 25.65 -0.87
C LEU A 387 11.61 25.43 -2.21
N TRP A 388 11.72 24.21 -2.76
CA TRP A 388 11.01 23.82 -3.96
C TRP A 388 9.48 23.94 -3.78
N ALA A 389 8.93 23.43 -2.68
CA ALA A 389 7.50 23.53 -2.39
C ALA A 389 7.03 24.99 -2.24
N GLN A 390 7.80 25.84 -1.55
CA GLN A 390 7.52 27.27 -1.41
C GLN A 390 7.44 27.99 -2.75
N ARG A 391 8.35 27.70 -3.69
CA ARG A 391 8.31 28.27 -5.05
C ARG A 391 7.09 27.86 -5.85
N GLN A 392 6.57 26.67 -5.58
CA GLN A 392 5.34 26.18 -6.18
C GLN A 392 4.09 26.70 -5.44
N ASN A 393 4.24 27.54 -4.41
CA ASN A 393 3.18 27.96 -3.50
C ASN A 393 2.42 26.77 -2.90
N ARG A 394 3.16 25.74 -2.49
CA ARG A 394 2.62 24.51 -1.88
C ARG A 394 3.22 24.28 -0.51
N GLU A 395 2.39 23.77 0.40
CA GLU A 395 2.84 23.33 1.72
C GLU A 395 3.22 21.85 1.68
N ILE A 396 4.52 21.57 1.82
CA ILE A 396 4.99 20.19 2.02
C ILE A 396 4.72 19.76 3.46
N ARG A 397 4.14 18.56 3.62
CA ARG A 397 3.77 17.97 4.92
C ARG A 397 4.76 16.92 5.35
N PHE A 398 5.09 16.00 4.43
CA PHE A 398 6.00 14.89 4.69
C PHE A 398 7.04 14.71 3.60
N VAL A 399 8.23 14.27 3.99
CA VAL A 399 9.28 13.82 3.06
C VAL A 399 9.98 12.57 3.59
N SER A 400 10.18 11.59 2.72
CA SER A 400 11.07 10.46 3.00
C SER A 400 12.52 10.88 2.83
N ILE A 401 13.25 10.94 3.94
CA ILE A 401 14.65 11.41 3.99
C ILE A 401 15.67 10.28 3.87
N SER A 402 15.20 9.02 3.85
CA SER A 402 16.07 7.85 3.65
C SER A 402 16.47 7.61 2.19
N GLN A 403 15.80 8.26 1.23
CA GLN A 403 16.10 8.17 -0.19
C GLN A 403 16.94 9.36 -0.67
N ASP A 404 17.53 9.26 -1.86
CA ASP A 404 18.19 10.40 -2.51
C ASP A 404 17.16 11.43 -2.96
N VAL A 405 17.59 12.66 -3.18
CA VAL A 405 16.70 13.81 -3.46
C VAL A 405 15.78 13.62 -4.68
N HIS A 406 16.19 12.80 -5.66
CA HIS A 406 15.35 12.49 -6.84
C HIS A 406 14.35 11.35 -6.61
N ARG A 407 14.53 10.56 -5.54
CA ARG A 407 13.70 9.40 -5.18
C ARG A 407 12.88 9.63 -3.91
N ALA A 408 13.14 10.73 -3.22
CA ALA A 408 12.39 11.14 -2.05
C ALA A 408 10.90 11.25 -2.37
N SER A 409 10.09 10.53 -1.61
CA SER A 409 8.64 10.61 -1.73
C SER A 409 8.14 11.79 -0.89
N LEU A 410 7.34 12.66 -1.51
CA LEU A 410 6.80 13.87 -0.91
C LEU A 410 5.29 13.76 -0.73
N SER A 411 4.77 14.44 0.28
CA SER A 411 3.33 14.63 0.44
C SER A 411 2.95 16.06 0.77
N PHE A 412 1.81 16.47 0.24
CA PHE A 412 1.19 17.80 0.38
C PHE A 412 -0.23 17.73 0.94
N THR A 413 -0.83 16.54 1.09
CA THR A 413 -2.27 16.36 1.34
C THR A 413 -2.56 15.81 2.73
N GLY A 414 -1.59 15.86 3.64
CA GLY A 414 -1.71 15.25 4.98
C GLY A 414 -1.55 13.73 4.99
N GLU A 415 -1.54 13.05 3.84
CA GLU A 415 -1.23 11.61 3.77
C GLU A 415 0.28 11.37 3.86
N VAL A 416 0.74 10.35 4.55
CA VAL A 416 2.16 9.95 4.48
C VAL A 416 2.45 9.15 3.21
N PRO A 417 3.66 9.26 2.63
CA PRO A 417 4.13 8.33 1.62
C PRO A 417 4.11 6.87 2.09
N THR A 418 4.26 5.92 1.15
CA THR A 418 4.46 4.51 1.50
C THR A 418 5.68 4.35 2.41
N LEU A 419 5.49 3.74 3.57
CA LEU A 419 6.59 3.36 4.46
C LEU A 419 7.28 2.09 3.91
N ALA A 420 8.53 2.22 3.46
CA ALA A 420 9.39 1.08 3.14
C ALA A 420 10.23 0.67 4.36
N ALA A 421 10.81 -0.53 4.34
CA ALA A 421 11.72 -0.97 5.40
C ALA A 421 12.87 0.04 5.59
N ASN A 422 13.18 0.38 6.85
CA ASN A 422 14.19 1.37 7.23
C ASN A 422 13.92 2.80 6.70
N THR A 423 12.67 3.13 6.39
CA THR A 423 12.32 4.51 6.00
C THR A 423 12.45 5.45 7.18
N ARG A 424 12.98 6.64 6.92
CA ARG A 424 12.93 7.79 7.83
C ARG A 424 12.03 8.82 7.20
N LEU A 425 10.97 9.19 7.91
CA LEU A 425 9.98 10.15 7.41
C LEU A 425 10.05 11.42 8.26
N TRP A 426 10.27 12.55 7.62
CA TRP A 426 10.24 13.86 8.24
C TRP A 426 8.84 14.46 8.11
N SER A 427 8.28 14.97 9.21
CA SER A 427 7.08 15.82 9.20
C SER A 427 7.50 17.28 9.36
N TYR A 428 7.06 18.13 8.43
CA TYR A 428 7.30 19.56 8.49
C TYR A 428 6.43 20.24 9.55
N ARG A 429 5.23 19.77 9.87
CA ARG A 429 4.45 20.36 10.97
C ARG A 429 5.02 20.00 12.33
N LEU A 430 5.36 18.72 12.52
CA LEU A 430 5.90 18.22 13.80
C LEU A 430 7.39 18.57 13.98
N GLN A 431 8.06 19.04 12.92
CA GLN A 431 9.46 19.45 12.90
C GLN A 431 10.41 18.38 13.46
N ARG A 432 10.15 17.12 13.10
CA ARG A 432 10.93 15.95 13.52
C ARG A 432 10.74 14.75 12.59
N VAL A 433 11.62 13.77 12.76
CA VAL A 433 11.45 12.44 12.19
C VAL A 433 10.39 11.68 12.97
N LEU A 434 9.54 10.93 12.28
CA LEU A 434 8.56 10.05 12.91
C LEU A 434 9.26 8.92 13.65
N SER A 435 8.79 8.57 14.85
CA SER A 435 9.27 7.42 15.59
C SER A 435 8.79 6.11 14.95
N SER A 436 9.40 5.00 15.32
CA SER A 436 8.98 3.70 14.77
C SER A 436 7.59 3.29 15.28
N ARG A 437 7.20 3.71 16.50
CA ARG A 437 5.82 3.50 17.00
C ARG A 437 4.79 4.29 16.20
N GLU A 438 5.13 5.51 15.81
CA GLU A 438 4.30 6.30 14.90
C GLU A 438 4.17 5.64 13.53
N MET A 439 5.26 5.10 12.99
CA MET A 439 5.22 4.33 11.74
C MET A 439 4.35 3.07 11.86
N LEU A 440 4.40 2.36 12.99
CA LEU A 440 3.49 1.23 13.26
C LEU A 440 2.03 1.68 13.34
N THR A 441 1.77 2.83 13.96
CA THR A 441 0.42 3.44 14.01
C THR A 441 -0.10 3.75 12.62
N LEU A 442 0.76 4.30 11.74
CA LEU A 442 0.43 4.55 10.33
C LEU A 442 0.16 3.28 9.52
N GLN A 443 0.61 2.11 10.00
CA GLN A 443 0.23 0.80 9.44
C GLN A 443 -1.07 0.23 10.05
N GLY A 444 -1.68 0.95 10.98
CA GLY A 444 -2.91 0.56 11.67
C GLY A 444 -2.70 -0.35 12.89
N PHE A 445 -1.47 -0.45 13.40
CA PHE A 445 -1.20 -1.14 14.66
C PHE A 445 -1.50 -0.26 15.88
N LYS A 446 -1.60 -0.90 17.05
CA LYS A 446 -1.82 -0.26 18.36
C LYS A 446 -0.58 -0.45 19.25
N PRO A 447 0.57 0.19 18.93
CA PRO A 447 1.85 -0.10 19.58
C PRO A 447 1.86 0.19 21.09
N ALA A 448 0.99 1.08 21.58
CA ALA A 448 0.81 1.33 23.01
C ALA A 448 0.38 0.09 23.81
N GLN A 449 -0.16 -0.94 23.14
CA GLN A 449 -0.57 -2.21 23.76
C GLN A 449 0.54 -3.27 23.72
N TRP A 450 1.72 -2.94 23.19
CA TRP A 450 2.80 -3.88 22.97
C TRP A 450 3.97 -3.59 23.89
N ASN A 451 4.61 -4.64 24.41
CA ASN A 451 5.92 -4.49 25.03
C ASN A 451 6.97 -4.43 23.92
N LEU A 452 7.46 -3.23 23.62
CA LEU A 452 8.46 -2.96 22.58
C LEU A 452 9.84 -2.64 23.14
N GLU A 453 10.04 -2.76 24.45
CA GLU A 453 11.29 -2.34 25.10
C GLU A 453 12.52 -3.15 24.67
N SER A 454 12.32 -4.39 24.23
CA SER A 454 13.40 -5.26 23.75
C SER A 454 13.82 -4.95 22.30
N LEU A 455 13.08 -4.10 21.59
CA LEU A 455 13.31 -3.83 20.17
C LEU A 455 13.94 -2.45 19.96
N SER A 456 15.01 -2.40 19.18
CA SER A 456 15.60 -1.13 18.76
C SER A 456 14.67 -0.34 17.82
N GLU A 457 14.81 0.98 17.77
CA GLU A 457 14.09 1.82 16.80
C GLU A 457 14.35 1.36 15.35
N ALA A 458 15.60 1.03 15.00
CA ALA A 458 15.92 0.54 13.66
C ALA A 458 15.17 -0.77 13.33
N SER A 459 15.06 -1.68 14.29
CA SER A 459 14.29 -2.91 14.17
C SER A 459 12.80 -2.62 13.97
N LEU A 460 12.21 -1.79 14.83
CA LEU A 460 10.79 -1.43 14.74
C LEU A 460 10.45 -0.71 13.43
N SER A 461 11.30 0.20 12.94
CA SER A 461 11.14 0.87 11.66
C SER A 461 11.16 -0.14 10.49
N ARG A 462 12.03 -1.16 10.57
CA ARG A 462 12.05 -2.26 9.59
C ARG A 462 10.76 -3.06 9.61
N VAL A 463 10.26 -3.43 10.79
CA VAL A 463 8.95 -4.10 10.95
C VAL A 463 7.84 -3.25 10.34
N ALA A 464 7.76 -1.96 10.69
CA ALA A 464 6.72 -1.07 10.19
C ALA A 464 6.73 -0.91 8.67
N GLY A 465 7.90 -0.90 8.04
CA GLY A 465 8.01 -0.82 6.58
C GLY A 465 7.63 -2.11 5.86
N SER A 466 7.99 -3.26 6.44
CA SER A 466 7.73 -4.60 5.90
C SER A 466 6.32 -5.13 6.19
N ALA A 467 5.66 -4.62 7.22
CA ALA A 467 4.35 -5.10 7.65
C ALA A 467 3.26 -4.90 6.59
N MET A 468 2.32 -5.84 6.56
CA MET A 468 1.03 -5.62 5.90
C MET A 468 0.19 -4.62 6.69
N THR A 469 -0.43 -3.68 5.99
CA THR A 469 -1.28 -2.65 6.60
C THR A 469 -2.56 -3.25 7.16
N VAL A 470 -2.80 -3.11 8.46
CA VAL A 470 -3.88 -3.78 9.19
C VAL A 470 -5.24 -3.45 8.58
N HIS A 471 -5.51 -2.19 8.26
CA HIS A 471 -6.81 -1.76 7.73
C HIS A 471 -7.10 -2.31 6.33
N MET A 472 -6.08 -2.38 5.45
CA MET A 472 -6.21 -2.96 4.12
C MET A 472 -6.49 -4.46 4.20
N ILE A 473 -5.74 -5.18 5.04
CA ILE A 473 -5.94 -6.61 5.24
C ILE A 473 -7.29 -6.89 5.90
N ALA A 474 -7.71 -6.09 6.88
CA ALA A 474 -9.03 -6.23 7.52
C ALA A 474 -10.16 -6.04 6.50
N ALA A 475 -10.06 -5.03 5.62
CA ALA A 475 -11.09 -4.78 4.61
C ALA A 475 -11.17 -5.93 3.61
N LEU A 476 -10.00 -6.42 3.16
CA LEU A 476 -9.92 -7.54 2.22
C LEU A 476 -10.42 -8.84 2.84
N LEU A 477 -10.07 -9.12 4.09
CA LEU A 477 -10.57 -10.26 4.86
C LEU A 477 -12.08 -10.20 5.03
N ALA A 478 -12.63 -9.07 5.47
CA ALA A 478 -14.07 -8.91 5.63
C ALA A 478 -14.81 -9.14 4.29
N ALA A 479 -14.29 -8.57 3.19
CA ALA A 479 -14.83 -8.76 1.85
C ALA A 479 -14.74 -10.23 1.39
N ALA A 480 -13.59 -10.88 1.56
CA ALA A 480 -13.37 -12.27 1.17
C ALA A 480 -14.21 -13.25 2.01
N LEU A 481 -14.28 -13.07 3.33
CA LEU A 481 -15.10 -13.89 4.25
C LEU A 481 -16.59 -13.79 3.91
N SER A 482 -17.04 -12.68 3.31
CA SER A 482 -18.41 -12.57 2.80
C SER A 482 -18.70 -13.59 1.68
N ALA A 483 -17.68 -14.04 0.94
CA ALA A 483 -17.79 -14.96 -0.18
C ALA A 483 -17.46 -16.44 0.16
N VAL A 484 -16.94 -16.74 1.37
CA VAL A 484 -16.55 -18.10 1.79
C VAL A 484 -17.57 -18.73 2.75
N ARG A 485 -17.87 -20.01 2.57
CA ARG A 485 -18.61 -20.88 3.52
C ARG A 485 -17.63 -21.44 4.56
N LEU A 486 -17.89 -21.18 5.85
CA LEU A 486 -16.97 -21.53 6.95
C LEU A 486 -17.56 -22.52 7.96
N GLU A 487 -18.82 -22.92 7.77
CA GLU A 487 -19.62 -23.71 8.72
C GLU A 487 -19.08 -25.13 8.90
N GLU A 488 -18.57 -25.74 7.84
CA GLU A 488 -18.03 -27.09 7.89
C GLU A 488 -16.68 -27.11 8.65
N PRO A 489 -16.41 -28.12 9.49
CA PRO A 489 -15.07 -28.31 10.04
C PRO A 489 -14.08 -28.71 8.93
N SER A 490 -12.82 -28.31 9.06
CA SER A 490 -11.76 -28.66 8.11
C SER A 490 -11.54 -30.19 8.10
N CYS A 491 -11.68 -30.84 6.95
CA CYS A 491 -11.36 -32.25 6.80
C CYS A 491 -9.85 -32.44 6.63
N SER A 492 -9.23 -33.32 7.43
CA SER A 492 -7.77 -33.55 7.43
C SER A 492 -7.31 -34.48 6.30
N GLN A 493 -7.68 -34.19 5.05
CA GLN A 493 -7.19 -34.97 3.90
C GLN A 493 -5.97 -34.31 3.27
N ARG A 494 -4.79 -34.85 3.59
CA ARG A 494 -3.53 -34.46 2.93
C ARG A 494 -3.54 -34.98 1.50
N ARG A 495 -3.43 -34.07 0.51
CA ARG A 495 -3.38 -34.45 -0.91
C ARG A 495 -1.92 -34.64 -1.38
N ARG A 496 -1.76 -35.22 -2.57
CA ARG A 496 -0.46 -35.53 -3.19
C ARG A 496 0.43 -34.28 -3.24
N SER A 497 1.64 -34.38 -2.69
CA SER A 497 2.62 -33.29 -2.69
C SER A 497 3.19 -33.06 -4.09
N VAL A 498 3.29 -31.78 -4.50
CA VAL A 498 3.98 -31.35 -5.72
C VAL A 498 5.37 -30.83 -5.37
N SER A 499 6.38 -31.12 -6.19
CA SER A 499 7.76 -30.66 -5.94
C SER A 499 7.96 -29.19 -6.36
N LEU A 500 8.89 -28.48 -5.71
CA LEU A 500 9.26 -27.11 -6.11
C LEU A 500 9.83 -27.06 -7.53
N ALA A 501 10.58 -28.09 -7.94
CA ALA A 501 11.13 -28.20 -9.29
C ALA A 501 10.03 -28.28 -10.35
N GLU A 502 8.98 -29.05 -10.09
CA GLU A 502 7.81 -29.16 -10.97
C GLU A 502 7.08 -27.81 -11.10
N LEU A 503 6.87 -27.10 -9.99
CA LEU A 503 6.25 -25.76 -10.00
C LEU A 503 7.06 -24.75 -10.81
N ARG A 504 8.38 -24.73 -10.63
CA ARG A 504 9.29 -23.88 -11.42
C ARG A 504 9.22 -24.21 -12.90
N SER A 505 9.17 -25.49 -13.26
CA SER A 505 9.06 -25.93 -14.65
C SER A 505 7.75 -25.43 -15.29
N ARG A 506 6.61 -25.57 -14.59
CA ARG A 506 5.32 -25.04 -15.05
C ARG A 506 5.36 -23.53 -15.24
N TYR A 507 5.94 -22.80 -14.28
CA TYR A 507 6.11 -21.36 -14.37
C TYR A 507 6.95 -20.94 -15.57
N SER A 508 8.12 -21.55 -15.78
CA SER A 508 8.97 -21.25 -16.94
C SER A 508 8.21 -21.44 -18.26
N ALA A 509 7.38 -22.46 -18.36
CA ALA A 509 6.53 -22.69 -19.53
C ALA A 509 5.46 -21.61 -19.73
N ILE A 510 4.84 -21.11 -18.65
CA ILE A 510 3.89 -19.99 -18.69
C ILE A 510 4.58 -18.72 -19.18
N CYS A 511 5.75 -18.39 -18.63
CA CYS A 511 6.47 -17.18 -19.02
C CYS A 511 6.95 -17.22 -20.46
N GLN A 512 7.45 -18.36 -20.93
CA GLN A 512 7.79 -18.54 -22.35
C GLN A 512 6.58 -18.28 -23.26
N ARG A 513 5.39 -18.76 -22.87
CA ARG A 513 4.14 -18.52 -23.61
C ARG A 513 3.74 -17.05 -23.61
N LEU A 514 3.74 -16.39 -22.44
CA LEU A 514 3.37 -14.98 -22.30
C LEU A 514 4.35 -14.05 -23.04
N HIS A 515 5.67 -14.32 -22.97
CA HIS A 515 6.67 -13.56 -23.72
C HIS A 515 6.54 -13.78 -25.23
N GLY A 516 6.21 -14.99 -25.69
CA GLY A 516 5.90 -15.26 -27.10
C GLY A 516 4.74 -14.41 -27.60
N VAL A 517 3.62 -14.39 -26.85
CA VAL A 517 2.44 -13.57 -27.18
C VAL A 517 2.78 -12.08 -27.25
N ARG A 518 3.53 -11.55 -26.27
CA ARG A 518 3.89 -10.12 -26.25
C ARG A 518 4.85 -9.72 -27.37
N ARG A 519 5.77 -10.59 -27.79
CA ARG A 519 6.66 -10.33 -28.95
C ARG A 519 5.88 -10.29 -30.26
N HIS A 520 4.90 -11.17 -30.45
CA HIS A 520 4.04 -11.13 -31.63
C HIS A 520 3.15 -9.89 -31.68
N ALA A 521 2.60 -9.46 -30.53
CA ALA A 521 1.82 -8.23 -30.46
C ALA A 521 2.64 -6.96 -30.78
N LYS A 522 3.93 -6.92 -30.40
CA LYS A 522 4.84 -5.81 -30.72
C LYS A 522 5.40 -5.81 -32.16
N LEU A 523 5.31 -6.95 -32.87
CA LEU A 523 5.75 -7.07 -34.27
C LEU A 523 4.60 -6.88 -35.27
N GLY A 524 3.35 -6.98 -34.81
CA GLY A 524 2.15 -6.74 -35.61
C GLY A 524 1.53 -5.35 -35.45
N ALA A 525 2.14 -4.48 -34.65
CA ALA A 525 1.76 -3.07 -34.43
C ALA A 525 2.94 -2.17 -34.82
#